data_AF-A0A920GK17-F1
#
_entry.id   AF-A0A920GK17-F1
#
_cell.length_a   1.000
_cell.length_b   1.000
_cell.length_c   1.000
_cell.angle_alpha   90.00
_cell.angle_beta   90.00
_cell.angle_gamma   90.00
#
_symmetry.space_group_name_H-M   'P 1'
#
loop_
_entity.id
_entity.type
_entity.pdbx_description
1 polymer ?
#
loop_
_entity_poly.entity_id
_entity_poly.type
_entity_poly.pdbx_seq_one_letter_code
_entity_poly.pdbx_strand_id
1 'polypeptide(L)'
;MSRILLSYFASLYVRLITRMPIKDTTAGFVGYKKEVIQTIIQENIRFSGYAFQIEMKFKAWVKNFRLKEIPVVFTDRTRGVSK
;
A
#
# COMPACT_ATOMS: atom_id res chain seq x y z
N MET A 1 10.13 -9.63 -16.53
CA MET A 1 9.39 -10.77 -15.95
C MET A 1 9.68 -10.99 -14.46
N SER A 2 10.95 -11.14 -14.03
CA SER A 2 11.31 -11.40 -12.61
C SER A 2 10.78 -10.37 -11.60
N ARG A 3 10.85 -9.08 -11.93
CA ARG A 3 10.43 -7.99 -11.03
C ARG A 3 8.92 -7.92 -10.79
N ILE A 4 8.14 -8.26 -11.82
CA ILE A 4 6.67 -8.28 -11.76
C ILE A 4 6.20 -9.44 -10.89
N LEU A 5 6.80 -10.62 -11.07
CA LEU A 5 6.53 -11.79 -10.23
C LEU A 5 6.89 -11.52 -8.76
N LEU A 6 8.04 -10.90 -8.50
CA LEU A 6 8.46 -10.55 -7.14
C LEU A 6 7.44 -9.63 -6.43
N SER A 7 6.98 -8.58 -7.11
CA SER A 7 5.99 -7.64 -6.57
C SER A 7 4.63 -8.31 -6.34
N TYR A 8 4.24 -9.21 -7.24
CA TYR A 8 3.01 -9.99 -7.12
C TYR A 8 3.06 -10.97 -5.93
N PHE A 9 4.15 -11.73 -5.80
CA PHE A 9 4.32 -12.67 -4.68
C PHE A 9 4.48 -11.96 -3.33
N ALA A 10 5.16 -10.81 -3.30
CA ALA A 10 5.24 -9.98 -2.09
C ALA A 10 3.84 -9.53 -1.64
N SER A 11 3.01 -9.06 -2.57
CA SER A 11 1.64 -8.68 -2.26
C SER A 11 0.78 -9.87 -1.84
N LEU A 12 0.95 -11.04 -2.48
CA LEU A 12 0.26 -12.27 -2.09
C LEU A 12 0.62 -12.72 -0.66
N TYR A 13 1.91 -12.69 -0.31
CA TYR A 13 2.40 -13.05 1.03
C TYR A 13 1.80 -12.16 2.11
N VAL A 14 1.85 -10.83 1.90
CA VAL A 14 1.25 -9.85 2.82
C VAL A 14 -0.25 -10.10 2.95
N ARG A 15 -0.94 -10.35 1.83
CA ARG A 15 -2.40 -10.59 1.84
C ARG A 15 -2.78 -11.84 2.62
N LEU A 16 -2.02 -12.92 2.47
CA LEU A 16 -2.27 -14.17 3.20
C LEU A 16 -2.11 -14.00 4.71
N ILE A 17 -1.08 -13.27 5.15
CA ILE A 17 -0.81 -13.05 6.57
C ILE A 17 -1.78 -12.04 7.18
N THR A 18 -1.99 -10.91 6.50
CA THR A 18 -2.77 -9.79 7.04
C THR A 18 -4.28 -9.94 6.81
N ARG A 19 -4.69 -10.83 5.91
CA ARG A 19 -6.07 -11.02 5.44
C ARG A 19 -6.73 -9.75 4.89
N MET A 20 -5.94 -8.76 4.50
CA MET A 20 -6.47 -7.55 3.87
C MET A 20 -7.12 -7.87 2.51
N PRO A 21 -8.26 -7.27 2.15
CA PRO A 21 -8.88 -7.46 0.84
C PRO A 21 -8.26 -6.54 -0.23
N ILE A 22 -6.93 -6.36 -0.23
CA ILE A 22 -6.18 -5.53 -1.19
C ILE A 22 -5.26 -6.42 -2.01
N LYS A 23 -5.29 -6.29 -3.35
CA LYS A 23 -4.41 -7.02 -4.27
C LYS A 23 -3.04 -6.37 -4.40
N ASP A 24 -2.97 -5.04 -4.44
CA ASP A 24 -1.70 -4.29 -4.49
C ASP A 24 -1.40 -3.58 -3.17
N THR A 25 -0.74 -4.32 -2.27
CA THR A 25 -0.32 -3.77 -0.97
C THR A 25 0.85 -2.79 -1.10
N THR A 26 1.51 -2.76 -2.26
CA THR A 26 2.76 -2.05 -2.51
C THR A 26 2.58 -0.74 -3.30
N ALA A 27 1.37 -0.45 -3.79
CA ALA A 27 1.07 0.82 -4.44
C ALA A 27 1.29 2.02 -3.50
N GLY A 28 2.09 2.99 -3.97
CA GLY A 28 2.36 4.26 -3.27
C GLY A 28 1.41 5.40 -3.64
N PHE A 29 0.59 5.25 -4.68
CA PHE A 29 -0.44 6.21 -5.04
C PHE A 29 -1.76 5.84 -4.34
N VAL A 30 -2.04 6.49 -3.21
CA VAL A 30 -3.19 6.17 -2.36
C VAL A 30 -3.85 7.45 -1.87
N GLY A 31 -5.18 7.53 -1.96
CA GLY A 31 -5.97 8.58 -1.34
C GLY A 31 -6.49 8.14 0.02
N TYR A 32 -6.25 8.93 1.07
CA TYR A 32 -6.81 8.72 2.40
C TYR A 32 -7.73 9.87 2.79
N LYS A 33 -8.83 9.54 3.47
CA LYS A 33 -9.63 10.56 4.15
C LYS A 33 -8.86 11.10 5.36
N LYS A 34 -9.14 12.34 5.75
CA LYS A 34 -8.50 13.01 6.88
C LYS A 34 -8.60 12.19 8.17
N GLU A 35 -9.78 11.65 8.44
CA GLU A 35 -10.07 10.91 9.68
C GLU A 35 -9.22 9.62 9.75
N VAL A 36 -9.03 8.95 8.61
CA VAL A 36 -8.20 7.74 8.51
C VAL A 36 -6.75 8.02 8.90
N ILE A 37 -6.18 9.09 8.35
CA ILE A 37 -4.80 9.50 8.66
C ILE A 37 -4.66 9.90 10.13
N GLN A 38 -5.62 10.67 10.66
CA GLN A 38 -5.59 11.08 12.07
C GLN A 38 -5.61 9.87 13.00
N THR A 39 -6.46 8.88 12.74
CA THR A 39 -6.50 7.64 13.53
C THR A 39 -5.19 6.84 13.43
N ILE A 40 -4.61 6.72 12.22
CA ILE A 40 -3.39 5.92 12.04
C ILE A 40 -2.16 6.58 12.68
N ILE A 41 -2.03 7.90 12.57
CA ILE A 41 -0.89 8.65 13.15
C ILE A 41 -0.92 8.57 14.68
N GLN A 42 -2.10 8.58 15.30
CA GLN A 42 -2.24 8.39 16.75
C GLN A 42 -1.67 7.05 17.24
N GLU A 43 -1.62 6.02 16.38
CA GLU A 43 -1.08 4.70 16.72
C GLU A 43 0.43 4.54 16.47
N ASN A 44 1.11 5.62 16.05
CA ASN A 44 2.55 5.69 15.79
C ASN A 44 3.04 4.73 14.68
N ILE A 45 3.61 5.27 13.61
CA ILE A 45 4.08 4.49 12.45
C ILE A 45 5.46 3.89 12.78
N ARG A 46 5.55 2.55 12.79
CA ARG A 46 6.77 1.83 13.20
C ARG A 46 7.73 1.57 12.05
N PHE A 47 7.23 1.43 10.83
CA PHE A 47 8.04 1.10 9.67
C PHE A 47 8.48 2.36 8.92
N SER A 48 9.75 2.38 8.51
CA SER A 48 10.33 3.41 7.63
C SER A 48 10.60 2.84 6.23
N GLY A 49 10.74 3.74 5.24
CA GLY A 49 10.90 3.34 3.85
C GLY A 49 9.66 2.63 3.28
N TYR A 50 9.81 1.84 2.23
CA TYR A 50 8.67 1.29 1.48
C TYR A 50 7.64 0.50 2.31
N ALA A 51 8.08 -0.11 3.42
CA ALA A 51 7.23 -0.87 4.33
C ALA A 51 6.14 -0.02 5.01
N PHE A 52 6.33 1.31 5.14
CA PHE A 52 5.30 2.20 5.71
C PHE A 52 3.98 2.11 4.92
N GLN A 53 4.05 1.88 3.60
CA GLN A 53 2.86 1.82 2.74
C GLN A 53 1.97 0.63 3.10
N ILE A 54 2.58 -0.49 3.44
CA ILE A 54 1.88 -1.70 3.88
C ILE A 54 1.31 -1.47 5.27
N GLU A 55 2.06 -0.86 6.19
CA GLU A 55 1.60 -0.55 7.55
C GLU A 55 0.36 0.37 7.54
N MET A 56 0.37 1.43 6.73
CA MET A 56 -0.74 2.35 6.63
C MET A 56 -2.02 1.64 6.16
N LYS A 57 -1.92 0.78 5.14
CA LYS A 57 -3.06 -0.02 4.65
C LYS A 57 -3.52 -1.03 5.70
N PHE A 58 -2.59 -1.67 6.39
CA PHE A 58 -2.90 -2.65 7.44
C PHE A 58 -3.60 -2.03 8.63
N LYS A 59 -3.11 -0.89 9.13
CA LYS A 59 -3.78 -0.16 10.22
C LYS A 59 -5.16 0.34 9.80
N ALA A 60 -5.30 0.83 8.58
CA ALA A 60 -6.62 1.20 8.04
C ALA A 60 -7.59 0.00 8.03
N TRP A 61 -7.09 -1.18 7.64
CA TRP A 61 -7.85 -2.43 7.65
C TRP A 61 -8.27 -2.85 9.05
N VAL A 62 -7.33 -2.92 10.00
CA VAL A 62 -7.57 -3.31 11.40
C VAL A 62 -8.57 -2.38 12.08
N LYS A 63 -8.60 -1.10 11.67
CA LYS A 63 -9.56 -0.10 12.15
C LYS A 63 -10.93 -0.15 11.44
N ASN A 64 -11.18 -1.17 10.62
CA ASN A 64 -12.42 -1.37 9.88
C ASN A 64 -12.79 -0.21 8.93
N PHE A 65 -11.80 0.54 8.44
CA PHE A 65 -12.05 1.52 7.39
C PHE A 65 -12.37 0.83 6.06
N ARG A 66 -13.16 1.50 5.23
CA ARG A 66 -13.49 1.01 3.88
C ARG A 66 -12.28 1.17 2.95
N LEU A 67 -11.80 0.06 2.42
CA LEU A 67 -10.71 0.01 1.45
C LEU A 67 -11.30 -0.25 0.06
N LYS A 68 -10.86 0.51 -0.95
CA LYS A 68 -11.27 0.34 -2.35
C LYS A 68 -10.06 0.49 -3.25
N GLU A 69 -9.83 -0.52 -4.09
CA GLU A 69 -8.82 -0.46 -5.14
C GLU A 69 -9.41 0.21 -6.39
N ILE A 70 -8.68 1.16 -6.95
CA ILE A 70 -9.04 1.83 -8.20
C ILE A 70 -7.96 1.48 -9.22
N PRO A 71 -8.30 0.85 -10.37
CA PRO A 71 -7.32 0.50 -11.38
C PRO A 71 -6.75 1.79 -12.01
N VAL A 72 -5.42 1.87 -12.07
CA VAL A 72 -4.69 2.98 -12.70
C VAL A 72 -3.67 2.38 -13.67
N VAL A 73 -3.53 2.99 -14.85
CA VAL A 73 -2.50 2.62 -15.82
C VAL A 73 -1.23 3.39 -15.49
N PHE A 74 -0.19 2.67 -15.07
CA PHE A 74 1.14 3.26 -14.91
C PHE A 74 1.79 3.40 -16.29
N THR A 75 1.90 4.64 -16.77
CA THR A 75 2.69 4.95 -17.97
C THR A 75 4.15 5.14 -17.59
N ASP A 76 5.07 4.70 -18.45
CA ASP A 76 6.49 4.93 -18.24
C ASP A 76 6.82 6.42 -18.13
N ARG A 77 7.75 6.73 -17.23
CA ARG A 77 8.18 8.11 -16.98
C ARG A 77 8.89 8.63 -18.24
N THR A 78 8.31 9.65 -18.87
CA THR A 78 8.84 10.23 -20.12
C THR A 78 9.91 11.30 -19.90
N ARG A 79 10.06 11.84 -18.67
CA ARG A 79 11.01 12.92 -18.35
C ARG A 79 11.71 12.73 -17.01
N GLY A 80 13.04 12.84 -17.00
CA GLY A 80 13.92 12.78 -15.80
C GLY A 80 14.51 11.39 -15.54
N VAL A 81 15.62 11.34 -14.79
CA VAL A 81 16.35 10.10 -14.44
C VAL A 81 15.73 9.48 -13.19
N SER A 82 15.59 8.14 -13.16
CA SER A 82 15.23 7.44 -11.93
C SER A 82 16.30 7.69 -10.87
N LYS A 83 15.88 7.90 -9.63
CA LYS A 83 16.77 7.75 -8.48
C LYS A 83 17.23 6.30 -8.34
#